data_AF-A0A4V5P5F7-F1
#
_entry.id   AF-A0A4V5P5F7-F1
#
_cell.length_a   1.000
_cell.length_b   1.000
_cell.length_c   1.000
_cell.angle_alpha   90.00
_cell.angle_beta   90.00
_cell.angle_gamma   90.00
#
_symmetry.space_group_name_H-M   'P 1'
#
loop_
_entity.id
_entity.type
_entity.pdbx_description
1 polymer ?
#
loop_
_entity_poly.entity_id
_entity_poly.type
_entity_poly.pdbx_seq_one_letter_code
_entity_poly.pdbx_strand_id
1 'polypeptide(L)'
;MLQFLLMIPFLSNLLFGAGEQTVFKNVLVDGEKGEYLVEGEAHTEAGAFFYTVEDGHYQYVDETKINLSDKSPSPFKIAVKIPADQLPYNATLILNLYERDKDNQIVHNYPVILEEFYD
;
A
#
# COMPACT_ATOMS: atom_id res chain seq x y z
N MET A 1 -21.26 31.40 0.96
CA MET A 1 -19.98 31.32 0.22
C MET A 1 -18.96 30.71 1.14
N LEU A 2 -18.68 29.41 0.99
CA LEU A 2 -17.43 28.84 1.46
C LEU A 2 -17.04 27.79 0.44
N GLN A 3 -15.99 28.13 -0.31
CA GLN A 3 -15.51 27.43 -1.48
C GLN A 3 -14.73 26.20 -1.01
N PHE A 4 -15.21 25.02 -1.38
CA PHE A 4 -14.42 23.80 -1.31
C PHE A 4 -13.25 23.96 -2.30
N LEU A 5 -12.02 24.06 -1.81
CA LEU A 5 -10.82 24.01 -2.65
C LEU A 5 -9.93 22.87 -2.16
N LEU A 6 -9.86 21.86 -3.01
CA LEU A 6 -8.95 20.71 -3.02
C LEU A 6 -7.52 21.14 -2.63
N MET A 7 -6.95 20.49 -1.62
CA MET A 7 -5.50 20.37 -1.48
C MET A 7 -5.17 18.91 -1.72
N ILE A 8 -4.81 18.64 -2.97
CA ILE A 8 -4.22 17.38 -3.44
C ILE A 8 -2.90 17.21 -2.67
N PRO A 9 -2.71 16.15 -1.84
CA PRO A 9 -1.39 15.89 -1.32
C PRO A 9 -0.46 15.53 -2.49
N PHE A 10 0.68 16.22 -2.47
CA PHE A 10 1.68 16.22 -3.52
C PHE A 10 2.17 14.82 -3.86
N LEU A 11 2.22 14.58 -5.18
CA LEU A 11 2.89 13.52 -5.90
C LEU A 11 4.28 13.18 -5.30
N SER A 12 4.35 12.17 -4.43
CA SER A 12 5.60 11.66 -3.84
C SER A 12 5.90 10.20 -4.21
N ASN A 13 5.23 9.63 -5.21
CA ASN A 13 5.52 8.28 -5.72
C ASN A 13 6.45 8.30 -6.95
N LEU A 14 7.57 9.02 -6.86
CA LEU A 14 8.55 9.07 -7.95
C LEU A 14 9.95 8.68 -7.48
N LEU A 15 10.07 7.59 -6.74
CA LEU A 15 11.36 6.98 -6.38
C LEU A 15 11.15 5.51 -6.00
N PHE A 16 10.80 4.61 -6.94
CA PHE A 16 11.20 3.19 -6.94
C PHE A 16 10.82 2.58 -8.32
N GLY A 17 11.82 2.20 -9.12
CA GLY A 17 11.65 1.23 -10.21
C GLY A 17 11.22 1.73 -11.60
N ALA A 18 11.89 2.73 -12.18
CA ALA A 18 11.77 2.98 -13.63
C ALA A 18 12.51 1.88 -14.42
N GLY A 19 11.85 0.74 -14.66
CA GLY A 19 12.40 -0.33 -15.49
C GLY A 19 11.62 -1.65 -15.53
N GLU A 20 10.69 -1.88 -14.60
CA GLU A 20 9.89 -3.11 -14.55
C GLU A 20 8.41 -2.76 -14.76
N GLN A 21 7.68 -3.49 -15.61
CA GLN A 21 6.23 -3.37 -15.64
C GLN A 21 5.71 -3.92 -14.32
N THR A 22 5.47 -3.05 -13.35
CA THR A 22 5.00 -3.44 -12.03
C THR A 22 3.58 -4.00 -12.12
N VAL A 23 3.33 -5.07 -11.37
CA VAL A 23 2.02 -5.71 -11.21
C VAL A 23 1.00 -4.75 -10.61
N PHE A 24 1.47 -3.82 -9.77
CA PHE A 24 0.69 -2.76 -9.14
C PHE A 24 0.90 -1.44 -9.86
N LYS A 25 -0.18 -0.74 -10.18
CA LYS A 25 -0.18 0.53 -10.91
C LYS A 25 -1.13 1.52 -10.25
N ASN A 26 -0.85 2.80 -10.46
CA ASN A 26 -1.69 3.91 -9.98
C ASN A 26 -1.99 3.82 -8.48
N VAL A 27 -1.02 3.35 -7.69
CA VAL A 27 -1.20 3.18 -6.25
C VAL A 27 -1.14 4.54 -5.56
N LEU A 28 -2.20 4.85 -4.83
CA LEU A 28 -2.39 6.09 -4.09
C LEU A 28 -2.73 5.77 -2.64
N VAL A 29 -2.27 6.62 -1.74
CA VAL A 29 -2.57 6.56 -0.30
C VAL A 29 -3.25 7.85 0.10
N ASP A 30 -4.32 7.72 0.88
CA ASP A 30 -4.99 8.81 1.59
C ASP A 30 -5.12 8.45 3.07
N GLY A 31 -5.21 9.46 3.93
CA GLY A 31 -5.32 9.29 5.38
C GLY A 31 -4.02 9.51 6.16
N GLU A 32 -4.14 9.52 7.48
CA GLU A 32 -3.08 9.83 8.44
C GLU A 32 -3.46 9.25 9.83
N LYS A 33 -2.50 9.23 10.76
CA LYS A 33 -2.71 8.90 12.18
C LYS A 33 -3.40 7.56 12.41
N GLY A 34 -2.95 6.55 11.67
CA GLY A 34 -3.43 5.18 11.82
C GLY A 34 -4.70 4.84 11.06
N GLU A 35 -5.29 5.78 10.30
CA GLU A 35 -6.37 5.49 9.36
C GLU A 35 -5.92 5.76 7.94
N TYR A 36 -5.70 4.69 7.16
CA TYR A 36 -5.20 4.80 5.79
C TYR A 36 -6.12 4.10 4.79
N LEU A 37 -6.17 4.68 3.60
CA LEU A 37 -6.83 4.13 2.44
C LEU A 37 -5.84 4.01 1.28
N VAL A 38 -5.59 2.78 0.86
CA VAL A 38 -4.73 2.49 -0.30
C VAL A 38 -5.58 1.99 -1.46
N GLU A 39 -5.51 2.68 -2.59
CA GLU A 39 -6.24 2.37 -3.81
C GLU A 39 -5.26 2.21 -4.98
N GLY A 40 -5.59 1.35 -5.93
CA GLY A 40 -4.77 1.14 -7.11
C GLY A 40 -5.33 0.08 -8.05
N GLU A 41 -4.53 -0.30 -9.03
CA GLU A 41 -4.84 -1.35 -9.99
C GLU A 41 -3.79 -2.46 -9.90
N ALA A 42 -4.25 -3.71 -9.96
CA ALA A 42 -3.36 -4.87 -9.97
C ALA A 42 -3.62 -5.75 -11.21
N HIS A 43 -2.53 -6.24 -11.78
CA HIS A 43 -2.50 -7.19 -12.89
C HIS A 43 -1.63 -8.39 -12.51
N THR A 44 -2.16 -9.23 -11.63
CA THR A 44 -1.48 -10.41 -11.07
C THR A 44 -1.70 -11.63 -11.96
N GLU A 45 -0.69 -12.47 -12.14
CA GLU A 45 -0.85 -13.73 -12.89
C GLU A 45 -1.73 -14.73 -12.14
N ALA A 46 -1.62 -14.76 -10.81
CA ALA A 46 -2.35 -15.70 -9.95
C ALA A 46 -3.79 -15.26 -9.61
N GLY A 47 -4.25 -14.11 -10.12
CA GLY A 47 -5.55 -13.53 -9.79
C GLY A 47 -5.70 -13.09 -8.32
N ALA A 48 -4.60 -12.98 -7.59
CA ALA A 48 -4.57 -12.55 -6.21
C ALA A 48 -3.20 -11.95 -5.88
N PHE A 49 -3.18 -11.08 -4.88
CA PHE A 49 -1.96 -10.55 -4.28
C PHE A 49 -2.07 -10.56 -2.75
N PHE A 50 -1.00 -10.16 -2.08
CA PHE A 50 -0.88 -10.13 -0.64
C PHE A 50 -0.40 -8.77 -0.19
N TYR A 51 -0.68 -8.44 1.07
CA TYR A 51 -0.06 -7.30 1.72
C TYR A 51 0.25 -7.53 3.20
N THR A 52 1.25 -6.82 3.70
CA THR A 52 1.56 -6.66 5.13
C THR A 52 1.71 -5.17 5.44
N VAL A 53 1.63 -4.79 6.72
CA VAL A 53 1.95 -3.42 7.18
C VAL A 53 2.95 -3.50 8.32
N GLU A 54 4.08 -2.82 8.18
CA GLU A 54 5.18 -2.81 9.16
C GLU A 54 5.91 -1.46 9.21
N ASP A 55 6.77 -1.28 10.21
CA ASP A 55 7.68 -0.13 10.30
C ASP A 55 9.17 -0.51 10.36
N GLY A 56 9.47 -1.78 10.08
CA GLY A 56 10.82 -2.36 10.21
C GLY A 56 11.17 -2.90 11.61
N HIS A 57 10.37 -2.60 12.63
CA HIS A 57 10.50 -3.16 13.98
C HIS A 57 9.30 -4.03 14.36
N TYR A 58 8.11 -3.64 13.94
CA TYR A 58 6.85 -4.30 14.25
C TYR A 58 5.99 -4.46 12.99
N GLN A 59 5.29 -5.60 12.91
CA GLN A 59 4.28 -5.87 11.90
C GLN A 59 2.89 -5.60 12.50
N TYR A 60 2.24 -4.56 12.01
CA TYR A 60 0.92 -4.10 12.46
C TYR A 60 -0.23 -4.86 11.82
N VAL A 61 -0.05 -5.28 10.57
CA VAL A 61 -1.01 -6.10 9.84
C VAL A 61 -0.30 -7.31 9.28
N ASP A 62 -0.75 -8.49 9.71
CA ASP A 62 -0.29 -9.77 9.20
C ASP A 62 -0.63 -9.95 7.73
N GLU A 63 0.12 -10.85 7.07
CA GLU A 63 -0.08 -11.17 5.66
C GLU A 63 -1.56 -11.43 5.36
N THR A 64 -2.11 -10.59 4.50
CA THR A 64 -3.51 -10.65 4.11
C THR A 64 -3.62 -10.82 2.60
N LYS A 65 -4.32 -11.87 2.17
CA LYS A 65 -4.56 -12.15 0.75
C LYS A 65 -5.75 -11.34 0.23
N ILE A 66 -5.56 -10.70 -0.92
CA ILE A 66 -6.62 -10.05 -1.70
C ILE A 66 -6.82 -10.82 -3.00
N ASN A 67 -8.02 -11.35 -3.21
CA ASN A 67 -8.39 -11.94 -4.50
C ASN A 67 -8.87 -10.82 -5.43
N LEU A 68 -8.32 -10.78 -6.64
CA LEU A 68 -8.78 -9.87 -7.68
C LEU A 68 -10.05 -10.40 -8.33
N SER A 69 -10.82 -9.50 -8.92
CA SER A 69 -11.89 -9.90 -9.81
C SER A 69 -11.30 -10.41 -11.14
N ASP A 70 -12.05 -11.24 -11.88
CA ASP A 70 -11.60 -11.81 -13.15
C ASP A 70 -11.35 -10.79 -14.27
N LYS A 71 -11.52 -9.48 -13.99
CA LYS A 71 -11.24 -8.40 -14.94
C LYS A 71 -9.83 -7.90 -14.70
N SER A 72 -8.97 -8.00 -15.70
CA SER A 72 -7.60 -7.53 -15.64
C SER A 72 -7.42 -6.34 -16.60
N PRO A 73 -6.89 -5.19 -16.16
CA PRO A 73 -6.49 -4.82 -14.78
C PRO A 73 -7.68 -4.74 -13.81
N SER A 74 -7.47 -5.15 -12.54
CA SER A 74 -8.49 -5.09 -11.49
C SER A 74 -8.21 -3.96 -10.50
N PRO A 75 -9.18 -3.08 -10.21
CA PRO A 75 -9.02 -2.11 -9.14
C PRO A 75 -9.06 -2.81 -7.78
N PHE A 76 -8.29 -2.31 -6.82
CA PHE A 76 -8.31 -2.74 -5.43
C PHE A 76 -8.42 -1.56 -4.47
N LYS A 77 -8.89 -1.86 -3.25
CA LYS A 77 -9.00 -0.92 -2.14
C LYS A 77 -8.67 -1.63 -0.83
N ILE A 78 -7.74 -1.08 -0.07
CA ILE A 78 -7.31 -1.59 1.24
C ILE A 78 -7.52 -0.49 2.27
N ALA A 79 -8.25 -0.80 3.34
CA ALA A 79 -8.40 0.09 4.48
C ALA A 79 -7.56 -0.45 5.64
N VAL A 80 -6.59 0.33 6.08
CA VAL A 80 -5.71 0.00 7.21
C VAL A 80 -6.14 0.82 8.41
N LYS A 81 -6.26 0.16 9.56
CA LYS A 81 -6.58 0.79 10.84
C LYS A 81 -5.60 0.32 11.90
N ILE A 82 -4.80 1.24 12.44
CA ILE A 82 -3.85 1.00 13.52
C ILE A 82 -4.22 1.94 14.66
N PRO A 83 -4.42 1.44 15.90
CA PRO A 83 -4.68 2.29 17.05
C PRO A 83 -3.58 3.35 17.24
N ALA A 84 -3.95 4.59 17.54
CA ALA A 84 -3.01 5.71 17.65
C ALA A 84 -1.93 5.51 18.73
N ASP A 85 -2.23 4.74 19.77
CA ASP A 85 -1.30 4.37 20.85
C ASP A 85 -0.30 3.27 20.45
N GLN A 86 -0.49 2.66 19.28
CA GLN A 86 0.43 1.68 18.70
C GLN A 86 1.29 2.27 17.58
N LEU A 87 0.97 3.47 17.08
CA LEU A 87 1.73 4.09 16.01
C LEU A 87 3.19 4.34 16.43
N PRO A 88 4.14 4.19 15.50
CA PRO A 88 5.53 4.45 15.81
C PRO A 88 5.76 5.94 16.08
N TYR A 89 6.73 6.24 16.95
CA TYR A 89 7.13 7.62 17.24
C TYR A 89 8.09 8.19 16.19
N ASN A 90 9.00 7.35 15.70
CA ASN A 90 10.07 7.75 14.79
C ASN A 90 10.42 6.59 13.84
N ALA A 91 9.56 6.38 12.84
CA ALA A 91 9.71 5.34 11.82
C ALA A 91 8.87 5.69 10.58
N THR A 92 9.06 4.90 9.52
CA THR A 92 8.19 4.94 8.34
C THR A 92 7.26 3.75 8.39
N LEU A 93 5.95 3.99 8.39
CA LEU A 93 4.96 2.94 8.27
C LEU A 93 4.78 2.59 6.79
N ILE A 94 4.99 1.32 6.45
CA ILE A 94 5.02 0.82 5.06
C ILE A 94 3.98 -0.29 4.91
N LEU A 95 3.19 -0.20 3.85
CA LEU A 95 2.39 -1.32 3.34
C LEU A 95 3.16 -1.98 2.19
N ASN A 96 3.52 -3.25 2.33
CA ASN A 96 4.17 -4.01 1.26
C ASN A 96 3.10 -4.74 0.44
N LEU A 97 2.96 -4.41 -0.84
CA LEU A 97 2.15 -5.17 -1.80
C LEU A 97 3.02 -6.20 -2.53
N TYR A 98 2.58 -7.45 -2.68
CA TYR A 98 3.37 -8.44 -3.39
C TYR A 98 2.53 -9.63 -3.91
N GLU A 99 3.12 -10.42 -4.80
CA GLU A 99 2.63 -11.75 -5.18
C GLU A 99 3.48 -12.84 -4.52
N ARG A 100 2.96 -14.06 -4.54
CA ARG A 100 3.72 -15.27 -4.23
C ARG A 100 3.80 -16.14 -5.48
N ASP A 101 4.99 -16.62 -5.81
CA ASP A 101 5.17 -17.56 -6.90
C ASP A 101 4.70 -18.99 -6.52
N LYS A 102 4.83 -19.94 -7.43
CA LYS A 102 4.46 -21.35 -7.23
C LYS A 102 5.25 -22.05 -6.10
N ASP A 103 6.43 -21.53 -5.76
CA ASP A 103 7.31 -22.04 -4.71
C ASP A 103 7.11 -21.27 -3.40
N ASN A 104 6.05 -20.44 -3.33
CA ASN A 104 5.66 -19.61 -2.21
C ASN A 104 6.68 -18.50 -1.88
N GLN A 105 7.51 -18.08 -2.83
CA GLN A 105 8.45 -16.98 -2.66
C GLN A 105 7.77 -15.64 -2.99
N ILE A 106 8.14 -14.59 -2.25
CA ILE A 106 7.66 -13.22 -2.52
C ILE A 106 8.27 -12.74 -3.84
N VAL A 107 7.41 -12.32 -4.76
CA VAL A 107 7.77 -11.73 -6.05
C VAL A 107 6.97 -10.45 -6.29
N HIS A 108 7.46 -9.60 -7.19
CA HIS A 108 6.81 -8.32 -7.53
C HIS A 108 6.50 -7.42 -6.31
N ASN A 109 7.41 -7.40 -5.33
CA ASN A 109 7.24 -6.58 -4.14
C ASN A 109 7.20 -5.09 -4.49
N TYR A 110 6.23 -4.39 -3.91
CA TYR A 110 5.93 -2.99 -4.16
C TYR A 110 5.63 -2.30 -2.81
N PRO A 111 6.64 -1.71 -2.16
CA PRO A 111 6.46 -1.00 -0.91
C PRO A 111 5.73 0.33 -1.13
N VAL A 112 4.79 0.63 -0.24
CA VAL A 112 3.97 1.85 -0.25
C VAL A 112 4.10 2.52 1.11
N ILE A 113 4.61 3.75 1.14
CA ILE A 113 4.68 4.53 2.38
C ILE A 113 3.26 4.95 2.76
N LEU A 114 2.84 4.60 3.98
CA LEU A 114 1.57 5.05 4.56
C LEU A 114 1.74 6.38 5.27
N GLU A 115 2.75 6.50 6.13
CA GLU A 115 3.05 7.71 6.89
C GLU A 115 4.50 7.66 7.41
N GLU A 116 5.14 8.83 7.49
CA GLU A 116 6.45 8.99 8.12
C GLU A 116 6.26 9.74 9.45
N PHE A 117 6.78 9.16 10.53
CA PHE A 117 6.74 9.71 11.87
C PHE A 117 8.10 10.30 12.21
N TYR A 118 8.10 11.57 12.60
CA TYR A 118 9.29 12.31 13.01
C TYR A 118 9.05 12.87 14.42
N ASP A 119 9.99 12.60 15.34
CA ASP A 119 10.02 13.19 16.70
C ASP A 119 10.10 14.73 16.69
#